data_AF-A0A268RGD1-F1
#
_entry.id   AF-A0A268RGD1-F1
#
_cell.length_a   1.000
_cell.length_b   1.000
_cell.length_c   1.000
_cell.angle_alpha   90.00
_cell.angle_beta   90.00
_cell.angle_gamma   90.00
#
_symmetry.space_group_name_H-M   'P 1'
#
loop_
_entity.id
_entity.type
_entity.pdbx_description
1 polymer ?
#
loop_
_entity_poly.entity_id
_entity_poly.type
_entity_poly.pdbx_seq_one_letter_code
_entity_poly.pdbx_strand_id
1 'polypeptide(L)'
;TEGPGLVGALLTGINAAKAVAFSHGIPLIGVHHIAGHIYANRLIKELEFPLLALVVSGGHTELVYMKEHANFEVIGETLDDAAGEAYDKVARTLGLPYPGGPHI
;
A
#
# COMPACT_ATOMS: atom_id res chain seq x y z
N THR A 1 -7.00 -5.28 5.50
CA THR A 1 -5.67 -5.64 4.99
C THR A 1 -5.16 -6.85 5.73
N GLU A 2 -4.73 -7.88 5.02
CA GLU A 2 -4.09 -9.07 5.62
C GLU A 2 -2.55 -8.95 5.65
N GLY A 3 -1.98 -8.21 4.72
CA GLY A 3 -0.56 -7.93 4.61
C GLY A 3 -0.20 -7.40 3.22
N PRO A 4 1.08 -7.03 2.97
CA PRO A 4 2.16 -6.87 3.96
C PRO A 4 1.93 -5.67 4.91
N GLY A 5 2.72 -5.59 5.99
CA GLY A 5 2.68 -4.48 6.94
C GLY A 5 3.21 -4.84 8.32
N LEU A 6 3.24 -3.86 9.24
CA LEU A 6 3.68 -4.06 10.62
C LEU A 6 2.74 -5.02 11.36
N VAL A 7 3.29 -6.12 11.89
CA VAL A 7 2.52 -7.20 12.52
C VAL A 7 1.56 -6.70 13.62
N GLY A 8 1.99 -5.76 14.47
CA GLY A 8 1.15 -5.22 15.54
C GLY A 8 -0.07 -4.44 15.02
N ALA A 9 0.11 -3.66 13.95
CA ALA A 9 -0.98 -2.93 13.31
C ALA A 9 -1.93 -3.90 12.58
N LEU A 10 -1.38 -4.88 11.86
CA LEU A 10 -2.16 -5.89 11.15
C LEU A 10 -3.05 -6.70 12.10
N LEU A 11 -2.51 -7.16 13.23
CA LEU A 11 -3.27 -7.92 14.23
C LEU A 11 -4.48 -7.13 14.76
N THR A 12 -4.30 -5.84 15.01
CA THR A 12 -5.38 -4.95 15.47
C THR A 12 -6.52 -4.90 14.44
N GLY A 13 -6.17 -4.64 13.16
CA GLY A 13 -7.17 -4.57 12.09
C GLY A 13 -7.87 -5.91 11.83
N ILE A 14 -7.13 -7.03 11.81
CA ILE A 14 -7.68 -8.37 11.59
C ILE A 14 -8.63 -8.77 12.72
N ASN A 15 -8.25 -8.52 13.98
CA ASN A 15 -9.11 -8.87 15.12
C ASN A 15 -10.41 -8.05 15.14
N ALA A 16 -10.33 -6.75 14.83
CA ALA A 16 -11.52 -5.93 14.68
C ALA A 16 -12.45 -6.46 13.56
N ALA A 17 -11.88 -6.76 12.39
CA ALA A 17 -12.66 -7.29 11.26
C ALA A 17 -13.29 -8.66 11.57
N LYS A 18 -12.58 -9.55 12.27
CA LYS A 18 -13.10 -10.84 12.74
C LYS A 18 -14.26 -10.66 13.70
N ALA A 19 -14.16 -9.74 14.66
CA ALA A 19 -15.22 -9.49 15.63
C ALA A 19 -16.51 -9.03 14.93
N VAL A 20 -16.41 -8.09 13.98
CA VAL A 20 -17.54 -7.62 13.18
C VAL A 20 -18.12 -8.73 12.31
N ALA A 21 -17.28 -9.49 11.60
CA ALA A 21 -17.75 -10.57 10.74
C ALA A 21 -18.48 -11.66 11.54
N PHE A 22 -17.92 -12.03 12.70
CA PHE A 22 -18.51 -13.00 13.62
C PHE A 22 -19.84 -12.51 14.21
N SER A 23 -19.95 -11.25 14.66
CA SER A 23 -21.17 -10.74 15.28
C SER A 23 -22.34 -10.61 14.28
N HIS A 24 -22.03 -10.37 13.01
CA HIS A 24 -23.03 -10.23 11.95
C HIS A 24 -23.27 -11.50 11.13
N GLY A 25 -22.52 -12.59 11.36
CA GLY A 25 -22.63 -13.82 10.58
C GLY A 25 -22.29 -13.64 9.11
N ILE A 26 -21.39 -12.71 8.78
CA ILE A 26 -20.98 -12.40 7.40
C ILE A 26 -19.58 -12.95 7.09
N PRO A 27 -19.27 -13.25 5.82
CA PRO A 27 -17.93 -13.69 5.44
C PRO A 27 -16.89 -12.59 5.68
N LEU A 28 -15.67 -13.01 6.04
CA LEU A 28 -14.50 -12.15 6.13
C LEU A 28 -13.55 -12.46 4.96
N ILE A 29 -13.15 -11.44 4.22
CA ILE A 29 -12.24 -11.57 3.08
C ILE A 29 -10.94 -10.81 3.39
N GLY A 30 -9.81 -11.52 3.31
CA GLY A 30 -8.49 -10.94 3.39
C GLY A 30 -8.15 -10.16 2.12
N VAL A 31 -7.43 -9.04 2.26
CA VAL A 31 -7.08 -8.16 1.13
C VAL A 31 -5.61 -7.79 1.21
N HIS A 32 -4.89 -8.02 0.11
CA HIS A 32 -3.49 -7.63 -0.04
C HIS A 32 -3.34 -6.10 -0.12
N HIS A 33 -2.45 -5.54 0.68
CA HIS A 33 -2.29 -4.10 0.89
C HIS A 33 -2.02 -3.35 -0.42
N ILE A 34 -1.01 -3.79 -1.17
CA ILE A 34 -0.58 -3.13 -2.41
C ILE A 34 -1.61 -3.31 -3.54
N ALA A 35 -2.26 -4.47 -3.59
CA ALA A 35 -3.35 -4.69 -4.54
C ALA A 35 -4.50 -3.70 -4.28
N GLY A 36 -4.83 -3.47 -3.00
CA GLY A 36 -5.79 -2.45 -2.59
C GLY A 36 -5.42 -1.05 -3.06
N HIS A 37 -4.15 -0.66 -2.93
CA HIS A 37 -3.66 0.64 -3.43
C HIS A 37 -3.80 0.78 -4.95
N ILE A 38 -3.41 -0.24 -5.72
CA ILE A 38 -3.52 -0.20 -7.17
C ILE A 38 -4.99 -0.13 -7.61
N TYR A 39 -5.84 -1.00 -7.04
CA TYR A 39 -7.26 -1.05 -7.38
C TYR A 39 -8.07 0.17 -6.90
N ALA A 40 -7.56 0.95 -5.95
CA ALA A 40 -8.21 2.21 -5.55
C ALA A 40 -8.36 3.18 -6.74
N ASN A 41 -7.44 3.15 -7.71
CA ASN A 41 -7.53 3.97 -8.93
C ASN A 41 -8.79 3.66 -9.75
N ARG A 42 -9.31 2.42 -9.66
CA ARG A 42 -10.55 2.00 -10.34
C ARG A 42 -11.80 2.76 -9.85
N LEU A 43 -11.75 3.34 -8.65
CA LEU A 43 -12.85 4.17 -8.12
C LEU A 43 -13.00 5.49 -8.88
N ILE A 44 -11.95 5.94 -9.57
CA ILE A 44 -11.93 7.18 -10.35
C ILE A 44 -12.13 6.90 -11.84
N LYS A 45 -11.40 5.91 -12.38
CA LYS A 45 -11.48 5.49 -13.78
C LYS A 45 -11.24 4.00 -13.89
N GLU A 46 -11.97 3.32 -14.78
CA GLU A 46 -11.71 1.92 -15.10
C GLU A 46 -10.25 1.68 -15.54
N LEU A 47 -9.68 0.55 -15.10
CA LEU A 47 -8.32 0.16 -15.43
C LEU A 47 -8.28 -0.42 -16.86
N GLU A 48 -7.42 0.15 -17.70
CA GLU A 48 -7.20 -0.33 -19.07
C GLU A 48 -5.91 -1.15 -19.09
N PHE A 49 -5.99 -2.42 -19.49
CA PHE A 49 -4.85 -3.33 -19.52
C PHE A 49 -4.28 -3.49 -20.94
N PRO A 50 -2.97 -3.80 -21.09
CA PRO A 50 -1.98 -3.90 -20.03
C PRO A 50 -1.64 -2.53 -19.43
N LEU A 51 -1.32 -2.50 -18.14
CA LEU A 51 -0.95 -1.27 -17.44
C LEU A 51 0.32 -1.43 -16.60
N LEU A 52 0.90 -0.29 -16.25
CA LEU A 52 2.00 -0.18 -15.32
C LEU A 52 1.56 0.70 -14.15
N ALA A 53 1.58 0.14 -12.95
CA ALA A 53 1.28 0.86 -11.72
C ALA A 53 2.59 1.26 -11.02
N LEU A 54 2.75 2.55 -10.77
CA LEU A 54 3.80 3.08 -9.90
C LEU A 54 3.24 3.19 -8.48
N VAL A 55 3.75 2.37 -7.57
CA VAL A 55 3.36 2.37 -6.16
C VAL A 55 4.41 3.14 -5.38
N VAL A 56 4.07 4.36 -4.93
CA VAL A 56 4.96 5.19 -4.10
C VAL A 56 4.25 5.55 -2.81
N SER A 57 4.84 5.14 -1.69
CA SER A 57 4.35 5.43 -0.34
C SER A 57 5.53 5.70 0.60
N GLY A 58 5.24 5.86 1.90
CA GLY A 58 6.28 5.93 2.93
C GLY A 58 7.15 4.67 3.00
N GLY A 59 6.63 3.49 2.63
CA GLY A 59 7.34 2.21 2.79
C GLY A 59 7.43 1.35 1.53
N HIS A 60 6.96 1.84 0.38
CA HIS A 60 7.01 1.10 -0.89
C HIS A 60 7.38 2.06 -2.01
N THR A 61 8.22 1.60 -2.93
CA THR A 61 8.54 2.27 -4.19
C THR A 61 8.76 1.17 -5.22
N GLU A 62 7.72 0.87 -5.99
CA GLU A 62 7.63 -0.30 -6.86
C GLU A 62 6.98 0.05 -8.20
N LEU A 63 7.43 -0.63 -9.25
CA LEU A 63 6.82 -0.67 -10.58
C LEU A 63 6.16 -2.04 -10.78
N VAL A 64 4.84 -2.04 -10.88
CA VAL A 64 4.03 -3.27 -11.00
C VAL A 64 3.36 -3.31 -12.36
N TYR A 65 3.79 -4.23 -13.22
CA TYR A 65 3.16 -4.50 -14.50
C TYR A 65 1.95 -5.42 -14.31
N MET A 66 0.83 -5.08 -14.95
CA MET A 66 -0.39 -5.89 -14.92
C MET A 66 -0.86 -6.16 -16.35
N LYS A 67 -0.89 -7.43 -16.73
CA LYS A 67 -1.39 -7.88 -18.06
C LYS A 67 -2.91 -7.89 -18.11
N GLU A 68 -3.55 -8.16 -16.98
CA GLU A 68 -5.00 -8.22 -16.76
C GLU A 68 -5.30 -8.08 -15.26
N HIS A 69 -6.57 -8.17 -14.89
CA HIS A 69 -6.96 -8.16 -13.48
C HIS A 69 -6.26 -9.25 -12.67
N ALA A 70 -5.89 -8.92 -11.43
CA ALA A 70 -5.22 -9.80 -10.48
C ALA A 70 -3.88 -10.41 -10.96
N ASN A 71 -3.34 -9.97 -12.10
CA ASN A 71 -2.00 -10.28 -12.54
C ASN A 71 -1.06 -9.15 -12.07
N PHE A 72 -0.21 -9.42 -11.09
CA PHE A 72 0.74 -8.44 -10.54
C PHE A 72 2.17 -8.94 -10.73
N GLU A 73 2.94 -8.25 -11.56
CA GLU A 73 4.34 -8.56 -11.83
C GLU A 73 5.20 -7.37 -11.39
N VAL A 74 5.93 -7.49 -10.28
CA VAL A 74 6.88 -6.45 -9.85
C VAL A 74 8.08 -6.50 -10.80
N ILE A 75 8.29 -5.44 -11.57
CA ILE A 75 9.37 -5.33 -12.56
C ILE A 75 10.48 -4.36 -12.14
N GLY A 76 10.30 -3.68 -11.00
CA GLY A 76 11.30 -2.84 -10.38
C GLY A 76 10.86 -2.41 -8.99
N GLU A 77 11.81 -2.32 -8.06
CA GLU A 77 11.57 -1.87 -6.69
C GLU A 77 12.80 -1.15 -6.16
N THR A 78 12.63 -0.35 -5.10
CA THR A 78 13.78 0.18 -4.36
C THR A 78 14.55 -0.96 -3.69
N LEU A 79 15.87 -0.84 -3.62
CA LEU A 79 16.74 -1.79 -2.92
C LEU A 79 17.04 -1.35 -1.48
N ASP A 80 16.68 -0.12 -1.15
CA ASP A 80 16.96 0.52 0.13
C ASP A 80 15.76 1.34 0.63
N ASP A 81 15.83 2.66 0.56
CA ASP A 81 14.82 3.57 1.06
C ASP A 81 13.70 3.72 0.03
N ALA A 82 12.46 3.61 0.49
CA ALA A 82 11.32 4.06 -0.31
C ALA A 82 11.41 5.59 -0.49
N ALA A 83 10.84 6.11 -1.58
CA ALA A 83 10.86 7.54 -1.86
C ALA A 83 10.25 8.36 -0.70
N GLY A 84 9.12 7.91 -0.12
CA GLY A 84 8.54 8.59 1.03
C GLY A 84 9.45 8.57 2.26
N GLU A 85 10.14 7.45 2.51
CA GLU A 85 11.12 7.32 3.59
C GLU A 85 12.33 8.26 3.39
N ALA A 86 12.84 8.37 2.17
CA ALA A 86 13.92 9.28 1.84
C ALA A 86 13.54 10.74 2.15
N TYR A 87 12.33 11.16 1.77
CA TYR A 87 11.81 12.50 2.10
C TYR A 87 11.71 12.71 3.62
N ASP A 88 11.20 11.73 4.36
CA ASP A 88 11.08 11.80 5.82
C ASP A 88 12.45 11.88 6.52
N LYS A 89 13.46 11.15 6.02
CA LYS A 89 14.83 11.19 6.56
C LYS A 89 15.54 12.51 6.26
N VAL A 90 15.38 13.05 5.06
CA VAL A 90 15.95 14.36 4.68
C VAL A 90 15.30 15.47 5.50
N ALA A 91 13.97 15.49 5.59
CA ALA A 91 13.23 16.46 6.40
C ALA A 91 13.72 16.45 7.86
N ARG A 92 13.86 15.27 8.46
CA ARG A 92 14.38 15.13 9.83
C ARG A 92 15.79 15.69 9.97
N THR A 93 16.67 15.41 9.00
CA THR A 93 18.06 15.91 9.00
C THR A 93 18.12 17.44 8.90
N LEU A 94 17.17 18.05 8.19
CA LEU A 94 17.03 19.50 8.06
C LEU A 94 16.28 20.16 9.24
N GLY A 95 15.80 19.38 10.22
CA GLY A 95 15.02 19.89 11.35
C GLY A 95 13.57 20.27 11.01
N LEU A 96 13.02 19.72 9.92
CA LEU A 96 11.65 19.94 9.48
C LEU A 96 10.66 18.97 10.17
N PRO A 97 9.35 19.32 10.23
CA PRO A 97 8.32 18.46 10.81
C PRO A 97 8.09 17.15 10.04
N TYR A 98 7.46 16.19 10.73
CA TYR A 98 6.94 14.96 10.13
C TYR A 98 5.42 15.08 9.85
N PRO A 99 4.89 14.56 8.73
CA PRO A 99 5.59 13.89 7.62
C PRO A 99 6.44 14.87 6.80
N GLY A 100 7.60 14.42 6.33
CA GLY A 100 8.60 15.24 5.67
C GLY A 100 8.27 15.60 4.22
N GLY A 101 7.52 14.72 3.54
CA GLY A 101 7.12 14.88 2.13
C GLY A 101 6.66 16.29 1.74
N PRO A 102 5.66 16.89 2.42
CA PRO A 102 5.16 18.23 2.09
C PRO A 102 6.12 19.40 2.34
N HIS A 103 7.26 19.17 2.99
CA HIS A 103 8.19 20.21 3.44
C HIS A 103 9.52 20.23 2.67
N ILE A 104 9.76 19.26 1.80
CA ILE A 104 10.93 19.14 0.90
C ILE A 104 10.48 19.42 -0.53
#